data_AF-A0A7X9CFI3-F1
#
_entry.id   AF-A0A7X9CFI3-F1
#
_cell.length_a   1.000
_cell.length_b   1.000
_cell.length_c   1.000
_cell.angle_alpha   90.00
_cell.angle_beta   90.00
_cell.angle_gamma   90.00
#
_symmetry.space_group_name_H-M   'P 1'
#
loop_
_entity.id
_entity.type
_entity.pdbx_description
1 polymer ?
#
loop_
_entity_poly.entity_id
_entity_poly.type
_entity_poly.pdbx_seq_one_letter_code
_entity_poly.pdbx_strand_id
1 'polypeptide(L)' 'MTNSIQEDTIRYIFNIEKEVQIQRKQVANPTSTSHGDGDSGSKPVVKKERVGRNDPCPCGSGEKYKKCCGR' A
#
# COMPACT_ATOMS: atom_id res chain seq x y z
N MET A 1 19.27 46.79 -4.62
CA MET A 1 19.79 45.55 -4.01
C MET A 1 18.95 45.09 -2.84
N THR A 2 18.63 45.94 -1.86
CA THR A 2 17.80 45.55 -0.71
C THR A 2 16.34 45.26 -1.10
N ASN A 3 15.74 46.07 -1.97
CA ASN A 3 14.36 45.84 -2.43
C ASN A 3 14.19 44.54 -3.23
N SER A 4 15.14 44.17 -4.10
CA SER A 4 15.05 42.92 -4.85
C SER A 4 15.14 41.69 -3.93
N ILE A 5 15.97 41.76 -2.88
CA ILE A 5 16.04 40.72 -1.85
C ILE A 5 14.72 40.62 -1.07
N GLN A 6 14.09 41.77 -0.78
CA GLN A 6 12.78 41.80 -0.12
C GLN A 6 11.68 41.19 -1.01
N GLU A 7 11.65 41.53 -2.30
CA GLU A 7 10.69 40.96 -3.25
C GLU A 7 10.86 39.45 -3.42
N ASP A 8 12.09 38.96 -3.53
CA ASP A 8 12.38 37.53 -3.66
C ASP A 8 11.98 36.76 -2.39
N THR A 9 12.32 37.27 -1.21
CA THR A 9 11.94 36.63 0.06
C THR A 9 10.42 36.56 0.25
N ILE A 10 9.70 37.64 -0.10
CA ILE A 10 8.24 37.65 -0.11
C ILE A 10 7.72 36.58 -1.09
N ARG A 11 8.24 36.53 -2.32
CA ARG A 11 7.81 35.57 -3.33
C ARG A 11 8.00 34.12 -2.88
N TYR A 12 9.11 33.81 -2.21
CA TYR A 12 9.37 32.47 -1.67
C TYR A 12 8.45 32.10 -0.51
N ILE A 13 8.15 33.04 0.40
CA ILE A 13 7.25 32.79 1.53
C ILE A 13 5.83 32.51 1.05
N PHE A 14 5.33 33.31 0.10
CA PHE A 14 3.94 33.20 -0.37
C PHE A 14 3.70 31.98 -1.26
N ASN A 15 4.72 31.47 -1.94
CA ASN A 15 4.61 30.32 -2.85
C ASN A 15 5.20 29.03 -2.27
N ILE A 16 5.44 28.96 -0.96
CA ILE A 16 5.91 27.73 -0.31
C ILE A 16 4.73 26.75 -0.21
N GLU A 17 4.78 25.72 -1.05
CA GLU A 17 3.92 24.55 -0.92
C GLU A 17 4.66 23.52 -0.06
N LYS A 18 4.28 23.44 1.22
CA LYS A 18 4.80 22.40 2.10
C LYS A 18 4.03 21.11 1.85
N GLU A 19 4.69 20.14 1.26
CA GLU A 19 4.17 18.77 1.18
C GLU A 19 4.13 18.15 2.58
N VAL A 20 3.04 18.38 3.30
CA VAL A 20 2.77 17.65 4.54
C VAL A 20 2.29 16.27 4.15
N GLN A 21 3.13 15.25 4.35
CA GLN A 21 2.70 13.88 4.16
C GLN A 21 1.64 13.52 5.21
N ILE A 22 0.37 13.55 4.79
CA ILE A 22 -0.78 13.17 5.61
C ILE A 22 -0.77 11.64 5.74
N GLN A 23 -0.10 11.13 6.77
CA GLN A 23 -0.17 9.73 7.14
C GLN A 23 -1.41 9.48 8.00
N ARG A 24 -2.21 8.47 7.65
CA ARG A 24 -3.34 8.03 8.47
C ARG A 24 -2.82 7.45 9.78
N LYS A 25 -2.88 8.24 10.86
CA LYS A 25 -2.60 7.80 12.22
C LYS A 25 -3.86 7.13 12.79
N GLN A 26 -3.75 5.90 13.26
CA GLN A 26 -4.87 5.27 13.96
C GLN A 26 -5.15 6.03 15.27
N VAL A 27 -6.39 6.52 15.42
CA VAL A 27 -6.79 7.39 16.54
C VAL A 27 -7.31 6.58 17.74
N ALA A 28 -7.66 5.31 17.54
CA ALA A 28 -8.09 4.42 18.61
C ALA A 28 -7.58 2.99 18.37
N ASN A 29 -7.03 2.38 19.41
CA ASN A 29 -6.89 0.93 19.45
C ASN A 29 -8.28 0.34 19.64
N PRO A 30 -8.67 -0.73 18.92
CA PRO A 30 -9.95 -1.37 19.13
C PRO A 30 -9.96 -1.97 20.54
N THR A 31 -10.73 -1.35 21.45
CA THR A 31 -11.02 -1.95 22.75
C THR A 31 -11.86 -3.19 22.50
N SER A 32 -11.31 -4.34 22.83
CA SER A 32 -11.95 -5.65 22.70
C SER A 32 -13.30 -5.66 23.41
N THR A 33 -14.38 -5.82 22.66
CA THR A 33 -15.65 -6.30 23.21
C THR A 33 -15.52 -7.79 23.45
N SER A 34 -15.61 -8.21 24.70
CA SER A 34 -15.57 -9.61 25.13
C SER A 34 -16.71 -10.38 24.48
N HIS A 35 -16.44 -11.04 23.35
CA HIS A 35 -17.33 -12.03 22.78
C HIS A 35 -16.51 -13.27 22.41
N GLY A 36 -16.64 -14.28 23.27
CA GLY A 36 -16.50 -15.70 22.94
C GLY A 36 -15.13 -16.20 22.51
N ASP A 37 -14.47 -16.90 23.43
CA ASP A 37 -13.37 -17.84 23.22
C ASP A 37 -13.49 -18.66 21.93
N GLY A 38 -12.44 -18.60 21.11
CA GLY A 38 -12.28 -19.35 19.86
C GLY A 38 -10.97 -18.99 19.18
N ASP A 39 -9.91 -19.65 19.64
CA ASP A 39 -8.51 -19.61 19.21
C ASP A 39 -8.25 -19.38 17.69
N SER A 40 -7.09 -18.76 17.46
CA SER A 40 -6.37 -18.49 16.20
C SER A 40 -6.68 -17.15 15.50
N GLY A 41 -5.82 -16.17 15.78
CA GLY A 41 -5.80 -14.86 15.14
C GLY A 41 -5.93 -14.95 13.62
N SER A 42 -7.07 -14.53 13.09
CA SER A 42 -7.32 -14.49 11.66
C SER A 42 -6.43 -13.40 11.04
N LYS A 43 -5.24 -13.81 10.59
CA LYS A 43 -4.49 -12.99 9.64
C LYS A 43 -5.41 -12.72 8.45
N PRO A 44 -5.52 -11.49 7.95
CA PRO A 44 -6.34 -11.21 6.78
C PRO A 44 -5.90 -12.12 5.63
N VAL A 45 -6.86 -12.78 5.00
CA VAL A 45 -6.58 -13.73 3.91
C VAL A 45 -6.03 -12.94 2.72
N VAL A 46 -4.71 -12.94 2.56
CA VAL A 46 -4.05 -12.38 1.37
C VAL A 46 -4.36 -13.29 0.19
N LYS A 47 -5.18 -12.80 -0.74
CA LYS A 47 -5.51 -13.53 -1.96
C LYS A 47 -4.24 -13.65 -2.81
N LYS A 48 -3.77 -14.88 -3.02
CA LYS A 48 -2.66 -15.16 -3.94
C LYS A 48 -3.02 -14.69 -5.34
N GLU A 49 -2.04 -14.15 -6.07
CA GLU A 49 -2.20 -13.79 -7.47
C GLU A 49 -2.68 -15.01 -8.28
N ARG A 50 -3.68 -14.81 -9.14
CA ARG A 50 -4.20 -15.87 -10.00
C ARG A 50 -3.22 -16.04 -11.16
N VAL A 51 -2.67 -17.24 -11.31
CA VAL A 51 -1.81 -17.59 -12.46
C VAL A 51 -2.63 -17.45 -13.75
N GLY A 52 -2.15 -16.64 -14.68
CA GLY A 52 -2.76 -16.46 -15.98
C GLY A 52 -2.60 -17.71 -16.84
N ARG A 53 -3.55 -17.96 -17.74
CA ARG A 53 -3.60 -19.17 -18.58
C ARG A 53 -2.32 -19.40 -19.41
N ASN A 54 -1.59 -18.34 -19.77
CA ASN A 54 -0.37 -18.41 -20.55
C ASN A 54 0.93 -18.31 -19.72
N ASP A 55 0.84 -18.08 -18.41
CA ASP A 55 2.00 -17.90 -17.52
C ASP A 55 2.71 -19.23 -17.27
N PRO A 56 4.00 -19.23 -16.88
CA PRO A 56 4.70 -20.44 -16.48
C PRO A 56 3.97 -21.17 -15.35
N CYS A 57 3.86 -22.50 -15.45
CA CYS A 57 3.17 -23.31 -14.46
C CYS A 57 3.88 -23.23 -13.10
N PRO A 58 3.16 -22.97 -11.99
CA PRO A 58 3.74 -22.96 -10.64
C PRO A 58 4.22 -24.35 -10.18
N CYS A 59 3.91 -25.40 -10.94
CA CYS A 59 4.34 -26.78 -10.71
C CYS A 59 5.79 -27.06 -11.14
N GLY A 60 6.49 -26.11 -11.77
CA GLY A 60 7.89 -26.26 -12.14
C GLY A 60 8.15 -27.08 -13.42
N SER A 61 7.10 -27.40 -14.19
CA SER A 61 7.23 -28.18 -15.44
C SER A 61 7.85 -27.41 -16.62
N GLY A 62 8.06 -26.10 -16.48
CA GLY A 62 8.54 -25.23 -17.56
C GLY A 62 7.51 -24.94 -18.66
N GLU A 63 6.33 -25.55 -18.60
CA GLU A 63 5.26 -25.34 -19.57
C GLU A 63 4.29 -24.22 -19.14
N LYS A 64 3.58 -23.64 -20.12
CA LYS A 64 2.50 -22.67 -19.84
C LYS A 64 1.37 -23.34 -19.04
N TYR A 65 0.76 -22.63 -18.10
CA TYR A 65 -0.28 -23.14 -17.20
C TYR A 65 -1.37 -23.92 -17.95
N LYS A 66 -1.88 -23.41 -19.08
CA LYS A 66 -2.89 -24.09 -19.93
C LYS A 66 -2.50 -25.45 -20.50
N LYS A 67 -1.21 -25.77 -20.55
CA LYS A 67 -0.71 -27.04 -21.08
C LYS A 67 -0.34 -28.04 -19.97
N CYS A 68 -0.21 -27.56 -18.73
CA CYS A 68 0.17 -28.36 -17.58
C CYS A 68 -0.98 -28.45 -16.55
N CYS A 69 -0.94 -27.71 -15.44
CA CYS A 69 -1.98 -27.78 -14.38
C CYS A 69 -3.35 -27.17 -14.76
N GLY A 70 -3.44 -26.43 -15.87
CA GLY A 70 -4.66 -25.78 -16.34
C GLY A 70 -5.24 -26.39 -17.62
N ARG A 71 -4.93 -27.66 -17.88
CA ARG A 71 -5.61 -28.47 -18.91
C ARG A 71 -7.03 -28.82 -18.49
#